data_AF-T1CIJ6-F1
#
_entry.id   AF-T1CIJ6-F1
#
_cell.length_a   1.000
_cell.length_b   1.000
_cell.length_c   1.000
_cell.angle_alpha   90.00
_cell.angle_beta   90.00
_cell.angle_gamma   90.00
#
_symmetry.space_group_name_H-M   'P 1'
#
loop_
_entity.id
_entity.type
_entity.pdbx_description
1 polymer ?
#
loop_
_entity_poly.entity_id
_entity_poly.type
_entity_poly.pdbx_seq_one_letter_code
_entity_poly.pdbx_strand_id
1 'polypeptide(L)'
;MSGTARKGFSKKYGQVFLRNREIAEFEADLLDSGSASILEIGPGEGFLTEVLLERGFNVVAVEPDHRLADYLTARFATHVGGKRLTILQKSV
;
A
#
# COMPACT_ATOMS: atom_id res chain seq x y z
N MET A 1 -7.04 20.97 14.22
CA MET A 1 -7.48 19.68 14.80
C MET A 1 -8.42 19.01 13.81
N SER A 2 -7.96 18.00 13.09
CA SER A 2 -8.79 17.18 12.21
C SER A 2 -8.54 15.74 12.63
N GLY A 3 -9.47 15.17 13.40
CA GLY A 3 -9.39 13.79 13.85
C GLY A 3 -9.54 12.85 12.66
N THR A 4 -8.44 12.25 12.22
CA THR A 4 -8.47 11.17 11.24
C THR A 4 -9.02 9.94 11.94
N ALA A 5 -10.32 9.69 11.80
CA ALA A 5 -10.96 8.49 12.32
C ALA A 5 -10.17 7.27 11.85
N ARG A 6 -9.67 6.44 12.78
CA ARG A 6 -9.10 5.14 12.45
C ARG A 6 -10.17 4.33 11.73
N LYS A 7 -10.01 4.14 10.41
CA LYS A 7 -10.92 3.34 9.58
C LYS A 7 -10.70 1.88 9.95
N GLY A 8 -11.55 1.40 10.84
CA GLY A 8 -11.44 0.07 11.44
C GLY A 8 -11.53 -1.07 10.42
N PHE A 9 -10.98 -2.20 10.87
CA PHE A 9 -11.09 -3.54 10.30
C PHE A 9 -12.48 -3.82 9.72
N SER A 10 -12.49 -4.31 8.47
CA SER A 10 -13.68 -4.86 7.84
C SER A 10 -13.56 -6.38 7.73
N LYS A 11 -14.44 -7.09 8.44
CA LYS A 11 -14.53 -8.56 8.39
C LYS A 11 -14.84 -9.05 6.96
N LYS A 12 -15.58 -8.26 6.18
CA LYS A 12 -15.91 -8.57 4.78
C LYS A 12 -14.66 -8.71 3.91
N TYR A 13 -13.62 -7.92 4.20
CA TYR A 13 -12.38 -7.89 3.43
C TYR A 13 -11.27 -8.74 4.07
N GLY A 14 -11.53 -9.43 5.19
CA GLY A 14 -10.55 -10.30 5.85
C GLY A 14 -9.28 -9.57 6.32
N GLN A 15 -9.37 -8.27 6.61
CA GLN A 15 -8.20 -7.40 6.80
C GLN A 15 -7.36 -7.78 8.03
N VAL A 16 -6.09 -8.09 7.85
CA VAL A 16 -5.12 -8.15 8.97
C VAL A 16 -4.00 -7.18 8.62
N PHE A 17 -3.88 -6.09 9.39
CA PHE A 17 -2.94 -5.03 9.05
C PHE A 17 -1.55 -5.31 9.61
N LEU A 18 -0.55 -5.22 8.74
CA LEU A 18 0.85 -5.22 9.14
C LEU A 18 1.14 -3.97 10.00
N ARG A 19 1.84 -4.18 11.12
CA ARG A 19 2.22 -3.12 12.08
C ARG A 19 3.71 -3.13 12.42
N ASN A 20 4.45 -4.17 12.03
CA ASN A 20 5.87 -4.31 12.31
C ASN A 20 6.68 -3.91 11.06
N ARG A 21 7.45 -2.82 11.17
CA ARG A 21 8.29 -2.29 10.09
C ARG A 21 9.38 -3.25 9.67
N GLU A 22 10.01 -3.96 10.61
CA GLU A 22 11.08 -4.91 10.32
C GLU A 22 10.58 -6.05 9.42
N ILE A 23 9.33 -6.47 9.59
CA ILE A 23 8.73 -7.50 8.73
C ILE A 23 8.47 -6.96 7.33
N ALA A 24 8.01 -5.72 7.18
CA ALA A 24 7.84 -5.08 5.87
C ALA A 24 9.19 -4.90 5.15
N GLU A 25 10.23 -4.50 5.90
CA GLU A 25 11.60 -4.38 5.39
C GLU A 25 12.13 -5.74 4.94
N PHE A 26 11.96 -6.78 5.75
CA PHE A 26 12.31 -8.16 5.41
C PHE A 26 11.58 -8.66 4.16
N GLU A 27 10.27 -8.48 4.06
CA GLU A 27 9.49 -8.87 2.86
C GLU A 27 10.02 -8.18 1.60
N ALA A 28 10.35 -6.89 1.70
CA ALA A 28 10.88 -6.14 0.57
C ALA A 28 12.34 -6.49 0.23
N ASP A 29 13.15 -6.96 1.20
CA ASP A 29 14.50 -7.48 0.97
C ASP A 29 14.52 -8.81 0.20
N LEU A 30 13.42 -9.57 0.24
CA LEU A 30 13.29 -10.82 -0.54
C LEU A 30 13.06 -10.56 -2.03
N LEU A 31 12.76 -9.32 -2.42
CA LEU A 31 12.51 -8.94 -3.81
C LEU A 31 13.83 -8.61 -4.52
N ASP A 32 13.98 -9.07 -5.75
CA ASP A 32 15.15 -8.76 -6.55
C ASP A 32 15.10 -7.31 -7.06
N SER A 33 16.23 -6.61 -6.94
CA SER A 33 16.35 -5.16 -7.19
C SER A 33 16.34 -4.76 -8.68
N GLY A 34 16.20 -5.74 -9.57
CA GLY A 34 16.23 -5.59 -11.03
C GLY A 34 14.97 -4.95 -11.62
N SER A 35 14.71 -3.68 -11.32
CA SER A 35 13.77 -2.78 -12.05
C SER A 35 12.34 -3.30 -12.30
N ALA A 36 11.86 -4.28 -11.52
CA ALA A 36 10.52 -4.82 -11.70
C ALA A 36 9.46 -3.84 -11.13
N SER A 37 8.35 -3.72 -11.84
CA SER A 37 7.13 -3.15 -11.24
C SER A 37 6.48 -4.20 -10.35
N ILE A 38 6.12 -3.84 -9.13
CA ILE A 38 5.49 -4.73 -8.15
C ILE A 38 3.97 -4.57 -8.23
N LEU A 39 3.25 -5.70 -8.28
CA LEU A 39 1.83 -5.74 -8.04
C LEU A 39 1.59 -6.10 -6.57
N GLU A 40 1.04 -5.16 -5.80
CA GLU A 40 0.64 -5.38 -4.41
C GLU A 40 -0.88 -5.60 -4.35
N ILE A 41 -1.30 -6.74 -3.82
CA ILE A 41 -2.71 -7.08 -3.64
C ILE A 41 -3.09 -6.86 -2.18
N GLY A 42 -4.11 -6.06 -1.92
CA GLY A 42 -4.54 -5.74 -0.56
C GLY A 42 -3.50 -4.94 0.23
N PRO A 43 -3.05 -3.77 -0.28
CA PRO A 43 -2.08 -2.91 0.42
C PRO A 43 -2.56 -2.46 1.80
N GLY A 44 -3.88 -2.46 2.04
CA GLY A 44 -4.46 -2.06 3.30
C GLY A 44 -4.18 -0.58 3.60
N GLU A 45 -3.52 -0.30 4.72
CA GLU A 45 -3.08 1.06 5.06
C GLU A 45 -1.76 1.46 4.36
N GLY A 46 -1.18 0.58 3.54
CA GLY A 46 0.00 0.83 2.72
C GLY A 46 1.31 0.74 3.49
N PHE A 47 1.36 -0.17 4.47
CA PHE A 47 2.52 -0.32 5.32
C PHE A 47 3.70 -0.96 4.57
N LEU A 48 3.44 -2.01 3.77
CA LEU A 48 4.44 -2.57 2.85
C LEU A 48 4.66 -1.64 1.64
N THR A 49 3.60 -1.05 1.09
CA THR A 49 3.67 -0.07 0.00
C THR A 49 4.72 1.03 0.26
N GLU A 50 4.76 1.56 1.48
CA GLU A 50 5.72 2.61 1.87
C GLU A 50 7.17 2.13 1.72
N VAL A 51 7.49 0.95 2.27
CA VAL A 51 8.84 0.36 2.21
C VAL A 51 9.24 0.04 0.76
N LEU A 52 8.31 -0.48 -0.05
CA LEU A 52 8.56 -0.75 -1.47
C LEU A 52 8.91 0.54 -2.23
N LEU A 53 8.18 1.63 -1.98
CA LEU A 53 8.43 2.92 -2.60
C LEU A 53 9.79 3.50 -2.17
N GLU A 54 10.12 3.43 -0.88
CA GLU A 54 11.41 3.85 -0.32
C GLU A 54 12.60 3.10 -0.96
N ARG A 55 12.43 1.80 -1.24
CA ARG A 55 13.45 0.96 -1.92
C ARG A 55 13.57 1.21 -3.42
N GLY A 56 12.78 2.11 -3.98
CA GLY A 56 12.89 2.49 -5.39
C GLY A 56 11.99 1.73 -6.34
N PHE A 57 11.11 0.85 -5.86
CA PHE A 57 10.17 0.12 -6.73
C PHE A 57 9.09 1.03 -7.32
N ASN A 58 8.57 0.62 -8.47
CA ASN A 58 7.29 1.10 -8.99
C ASN A 58 6.21 0.13 -8.53
N VAL A 59 5.12 0.64 -7.96
CA VAL A 59 4.07 -0.20 -7.36
C VAL A 59 2.73 0.03 -8.06
N VAL A 60 2.05 -1.05 -8.38
CA VAL A 60 0.63 -1.08 -8.73
C VAL A 60 -0.08 -1.76 -7.56
N ALA A 61 -0.91 -1.03 -6.83
CA ALA A 61 -1.62 -1.53 -5.67
C ALA A 61 -3.10 -1.77 -6.00
N VAL A 62 -3.63 -2.96 -5.68
CA VAL A 62 -5.05 -3.32 -5.90
C VAL A 62 -5.75 -3.40 -4.56
N GLU A 63 -6.71 -2.50 -4.32
CA GLU A 63 -7.42 -2.41 -3.04
C GLU A 63 -8.95 -2.36 -3.26
N PRO A 64 -9.70 -3.41 -2.84
CA PRO A 64 -11.16 -3.43 -2.99
C PRO A 64 -11.90 -2.54 -1.98
N ASP A 65 -11.31 -2.20 -0.83
CA ASP A 65 -11.91 -1.27 0.13
C ASP A 65 -11.67 0.17 -0.33
N HIS A 66 -12.69 0.78 -0.95
CA HIS A 66 -12.65 2.18 -1.43
C HIS A 66 -12.11 3.15 -0.37
N ARG A 67 -12.42 2.92 0.91
CA ARG A 67 -12.01 3.79 2.00
C ARG A 67 -10.50 3.78 2.19
N LEU A 68 -9.85 2.65 1.92
CA LEU A 68 -8.41 2.46 1.98
C LEU A 68 -7.76 2.91 0.67
N ALA A 69 -8.37 2.65 -0.48
CA ALA A 69 -7.90 3.19 -1.76
C ALA A 69 -7.80 4.74 -1.74
N ASP A 70 -8.84 5.41 -1.24
CA ASP A 70 -8.83 6.87 -1.05
C ASP A 70 -7.74 7.32 -0.08
N TYR A 71 -7.58 6.58 1.03
CA TYR A 71 -6.57 6.86 2.04
C TYR A 71 -5.15 6.74 1.48
N LEU A 72 -4.87 5.67 0.74
CA LEU A 72 -3.58 5.44 0.06
C LEU A 72 -3.29 6.54 -0.95
N THR A 73 -4.30 6.95 -1.72
CA THR A 73 -4.17 8.02 -2.72
C THR A 73 -3.78 9.34 -2.06
N ALA A 74 -4.40 9.67 -0.92
CA ALA A 74 -4.06 10.86 -0.15
C ALA A 74 -2.69 10.75 0.54
N ARG A 75 -2.40 9.61 1.16
CA ARG A 75 -1.14 9.35 1.89
C ARG A 75 0.08 9.41 0.97
N PHE A 76 -0.04 8.84 -0.23
CA PHE A 76 1.07 8.70 -1.18
C PHE A 76 0.91 9.62 -2.41
N ALA A 77 0.24 10.77 -2.26
CA ALA A 77 -0.08 11.68 -3.36
C ALA A 77 1.14 12.07 -4.22
N THR A 78 2.32 12.23 -3.61
CA THR A 78 3.58 12.52 -4.32
C THR A 78 4.02 11.36 -5.22
N HIS A 79 3.93 10.13 -4.75
CA HIS A 79 4.27 8.92 -5.50
C HIS A 79 3.26 8.64 -6.61
N VAL A 80 1.98 8.92 -6.37
CA VAL A 80 0.92 8.85 -7.39
C VAL A 80 1.15 9.90 -8.48
N GLY A 81 1.38 11.15 -8.10
CA GLY A 81 1.68 12.23 -9.06
C GLY A 81 2.97 11.97 -9.86
N GLY A 82 3.97 11.37 -9.21
CA GLY A 82 5.22 10.93 -9.84
C GLY A 82 5.13 9.61 -10.61
N LYS A 83 3.95 8.98 -10.68
CA LYS A 83 3.70 7.67 -11.33
C LYS A 83 4.56 6.51 -10.80
N ARG A 84 5.08 6.65 -9.58
CA ARG A 84 5.76 5.58 -8.85
C ARG A 84 4.78 4.64 -8.14
N LEU A 85 3.55 5.12 -7.89
CA LEU A 85 2.44 4.34 -7.36
C LEU A 85 1.20 4.51 -8.24
N THR A 86 0.58 3.41 -8.63
CA THR A 86 -0.77 3.38 -9.22
C THR A 86 -1.70 2.63 -8.29
N ILE A 87 -2.86 3.19 -7.95
CA ILE A 87 -3.85 2.54 -7.10
C ILE A 87 -5.05 2.15 -7.94
N LEU A 88 -5.38 0.87 -7.95
CA LEU A 88 -6.53 0.29 -8.64
C LEU A 88 -7.57 -0.12 -7.60
N GLN A 89 -8.69 0.58 -7.58
CA GLN A 89 -9.82 0.18 -6.76
C GLN A 89 -10.59 -0.94 -7.45
N LYS A 90 -10.16 -2.19 -7.26
CA LYS A 90 -10.77 -3.37 -7.87
C LYS A 90 -10.81 -4.53 -6.88
N SER A 91 -11.81 -5.40 -7.04
CA SER A 91 -11.79 -6.74 -6.46
C SER A 91 -11.01 -7.66 -7.41
N VAL A 92 -10.17 -8.52 -6.85
CA VAL A 92 -9.43 -9.56 -7.57
C VAL A 92 -10.23 -10.85 -7.61
#